data_AF-M1A8K4-F1
#
_entry.id   AF-M1A8K4-F1
#
_cell.length_a   1.000
_cell.length_b   1.000
_cell.length_c   1.000
_cell.angle_alpha   90.00
_cell.angle_beta   90.00
_cell.angle_gamma   90.00
#
_symmetry.space_group_name_H-M   'P 1'
#
loop_
_entity.id
_entity.type
_entity.pdbx_description
1 polymer ?
#
loop_
_entity_poly.entity_id
_entity_poly.type
_entity_poly.pdbx_seq_one_letter_code
_entity_poly.pdbx_strand_id
1 'polypeptide(L)'
;MGGTVRRGLPLALKVIGSFLCGRSMKQWRDALDTLKGIPVDEIISKLKISCDGLEDAHKQVFLDLACSLIPGPAYIRKLYPEIIIAVLIEKSLLFESSFERIAMHDLIREMGQRVALQQYPRKRIWLHEDIADVLTENTGVEAVEGILIPLKSDAEEDTVHLSNEVFRHMKRLRVFIKPYHMNFMHLCAHEPINFLPNSLCWFDWSYYPSASLPKDFKPPKLVGLIMRCSYVVNLWKGSKV
;
A
#
# COMPACT_ATOMS: atom_id res chain seq x y z
N MET A 1 -6.45 -3.63 -26.50
CA MET A 1 -6.97 -2.48 -25.75
C MET A 1 -7.52 -2.98 -24.42
N GLY A 2 -6.72 -2.88 -23.36
CA GLY A 2 -7.10 -3.34 -22.02
C GLY A 2 -7.96 -2.30 -21.32
N GLY A 3 -9.27 -2.50 -21.30
CA GLY A 3 -10.17 -1.71 -20.46
C GLY A 3 -10.05 -2.17 -19.02
N THR A 4 -9.47 -1.35 -18.14
CA THR A 4 -9.48 -1.57 -16.69
C THR A 4 -10.94 -1.57 -16.24
N VAL A 5 -11.48 -2.74 -15.89
CA VAL A 5 -12.84 -2.88 -15.37
C VAL A 5 -12.89 -2.25 -13.98
N ARG A 6 -13.29 -0.97 -13.91
CA ARG A 6 -13.54 -0.26 -12.66
C ARG A 6 -14.65 -0.98 -11.89
N ARG A 7 -14.32 -1.62 -10.77
CA ARG A 7 -15.33 -2.29 -9.94
C ARG A 7 -16.08 -1.23 -9.12
N GLY A 8 -17.31 -0.93 -9.53
CA GLY A 8 -18.16 0.09 -8.91
C GLY A 8 -18.48 -0.19 -7.44
N LEU A 9 -18.72 0.88 -6.68
CA LEU A 9 -19.19 0.83 -5.30
C LEU A 9 -20.62 0.22 -5.24
N PRO A 10 -20.91 -0.75 -4.37
CA PRO A 10 -22.23 -1.37 -4.24
C PRO A 10 -23.37 -0.35 -4.06
N LEU A 11 -23.12 0.72 -3.31
CA LEU A 11 -24.09 1.79 -3.12
C LEU A 11 -24.34 2.58 -4.42
N ALA A 12 -23.29 2.87 -5.19
CA ALA A 12 -23.44 3.54 -6.48
C ALA A 12 -24.25 2.68 -7.47
N LEU A 13 -24.04 1.36 -7.48
CA LEU A 13 -24.83 0.42 -8.29
C LEU A 13 -26.31 0.39 -7.86
N LYS A 14 -26.60 0.44 -6.54
CA LYS A 14 -27.97 0.52 -6.04
C LYS A 14 -28.65 1.83 -6.44
N VAL A 15 -27.95 2.95 -6.31
CA VAL A 15 -28.47 4.28 -6.69
C VAL A 15 -28.70 4.36 -8.20
N ILE A 16 -27.74 3.93 -9.01
CA ILE A 16 -27.87 3.92 -10.48
C ILE A 16 -28.95 2.93 -10.91
N GLY A 17 -29.00 1.73 -10.32
CA GLY A 17 -30.03 0.74 -10.62
C GLY A 17 -31.44 1.24 -10.33
N SER A 18 -31.63 1.92 -9.18
CA SER A 18 -32.90 2.57 -8.83
C SER A 18 -33.22 3.74 -9.78
N PHE A 19 -32.22 4.56 -10.11
CA PHE A 19 -32.36 5.65 -11.08
C PHE A 19 -32.63 5.15 -12.50
N LEU A 20 -32.26 3.94 -12.89
CA LEU A 20 -32.50 3.42 -14.24
C LEU A 20 -33.77 2.56 -14.34
N CYS A 21 -34.30 2.11 -13.21
CA CYS A 21 -35.52 1.29 -13.16
C CYS A 21 -36.70 1.99 -13.85
N GLY A 22 -37.41 1.26 -14.73
CA GLY A 22 -38.57 1.76 -15.47
C GLY A 22 -38.26 2.71 -16.65
N ARG A 23 -36.98 3.05 -16.91
CA ARG A 23 -36.59 3.92 -18.04
C ARG A 23 -36.30 3.12 -19.31
N SER A 24 -36.43 3.78 -20.46
CA SER A 24 -36.17 3.18 -21.79
C SER A 24 -34.67 3.01 -22.08
N MET A 25 -34.32 2.10 -22.98
CA MET A 25 -32.93 1.87 -23.42
C MET A 25 -32.22 3.11 -23.99
N LYS A 26 -32.97 4.08 -24.52
CA LYS A 26 -32.40 5.37 -24.94
C LYS A 26 -31.97 6.18 -23.73
N GLN A 27 -32.85 6.34 -22.75
CA GLN A 27 -32.57 7.05 -21.49
C GLN A 27 -31.44 6.39 -20.68
N TRP A 28 -31.29 5.07 -20.76
CA TRP A 28 -30.15 4.37 -20.15
C TRP A 28 -28.82 4.78 -20.77
N ARG A 29 -28.75 4.85 -22.11
CA ARG A 29 -27.54 5.29 -22.82
C ARG A 29 -27.23 6.75 -22.49
N ASP A 30 -28.23 7.62 -22.55
CA ASP A 30 -28.07 9.04 -22.21
C ASP A 30 -27.57 9.23 -20.78
N ALA A 31 -28.13 8.49 -19.81
CA ALA A 31 -27.69 8.52 -18.42
C ALA A 31 -26.26 8.00 -18.23
N LEU A 32 -25.89 6.91 -18.92
CA LEU A 32 -24.54 6.37 -18.86
C LEU A 32 -23.51 7.34 -19.46
N ASP A 33 -23.83 7.99 -20.57
CA ASP A 33 -22.95 8.97 -21.21
C ASP A 33 -22.81 10.23 -20.36
N THR A 34 -23.88 10.65 -19.68
CA THR A 34 -23.82 11.71 -18.66
C THR A 34 -22.89 11.33 -17.51
N LEU A 35 -22.98 10.10 -16.99
CA LEU A 35 -22.12 9.62 -15.91
C LEU A 35 -20.64 9.50 -16.33
N LYS A 36 -20.37 9.11 -17.57
CA LYS A 36 -19.00 9.08 -18.13
C LYS A 36 -18.41 10.47 -18.28
N GLY A 37 -19.24 11.49 -18.48
CA GLY A 37 -18.82 12.90 -18.60
C GLY A 37 -18.39 13.54 -17.27
N ILE A 38 -18.67 12.91 -16.12
CA ILE A 38 -18.31 13.46 -14.81
C ILE A 38 -16.79 13.38 -14.61
N PRO A 39 -16.11 14.50 -14.33
CA PRO A 39 -14.68 14.49 -14.04
C PRO A 39 -14.36 13.61 -12.83
N VAL A 40 -13.30 12.81 -12.92
CA VAL A 40 -12.85 11.95 -11.82
C VAL A 40 -12.58 12.77 -10.56
N ASP A 41 -12.01 13.96 -10.71
CA ASP A 41 -11.71 14.86 -9.59
C ASP A 41 -12.96 15.27 -8.81
N GLU A 42 -14.09 15.47 -9.50
CA GLU A 42 -15.37 15.77 -8.86
C GLU A 42 -15.85 14.57 -8.04
N ILE A 43 -15.75 13.35 -8.60
CA ILE A 43 -16.10 12.11 -7.90
C ILE A 43 -15.23 11.94 -6.65
N ILE A 44 -13.91 12.10 -6.79
CA ILE A 44 -12.95 11.99 -5.69
C ILE A 44 -13.25 13.01 -4.59
N SER A 45 -13.60 14.25 -4.96
CA SER A 45 -13.97 15.29 -3.98
C SER A 45 -15.18 14.92 -3.14
N LYS A 46 -16.19 14.26 -3.72
CA LYS A 46 -17.37 13.77 -3.01
C LYS A 46 -17.05 12.57 -2.13
N LEU A 47 -16.23 11.64 -2.62
CA LEU A 47 -15.79 10.46 -1.85
C LEU A 47 -14.93 10.86 -0.65
N LYS A 48 -14.16 11.94 -0.75
CA LYS A 48 -13.27 12.41 0.33
C LYS A 48 -14.00 12.70 1.64
N ILE A 49 -15.28 13.07 1.61
CA ILE A 49 -16.08 13.39 2.80
C ILE A 49 -16.07 12.23 3.82
N SER A 50 -16.15 10.97 3.36
CA SER A 50 -16.13 9.81 4.27
C SER A 50 -14.76 9.59 4.92
N CYS A 51 -13.68 9.98 4.22
CA CYS A 51 -12.31 9.95 4.75
C CYS A 51 -12.03 11.11 5.72
N ASP A 52 -12.49 12.32 5.39
CA ASP A 52 -12.27 13.51 6.24
C ASP A 52 -12.93 13.34 7.62
N GLY A 53 -14.09 12.65 7.67
CA GLY A 53 -14.79 12.29 8.91
C GLY A 53 -14.22 11.07 9.67
N LEU A 54 -13.01 10.60 9.35
CA LEU A 54 -12.29 9.60 10.14
C LEU A 54 -11.45 10.26 11.24
N GLU A 55 -11.44 9.66 12.41
CA GLU A 55 -10.42 9.94 13.42
C GLU A 55 -9.02 9.59 12.89
N ASP A 56 -8.00 10.24 13.44
CA ASP A 56 -6.63 10.13 12.92
C ASP A 56 -6.10 8.70 12.87
N ALA A 57 -6.36 7.88 13.90
CA ALA A 57 -5.92 6.50 13.93
C ALA A 57 -6.55 5.66 12.80
N HIS A 58 -7.87 5.78 12.61
CA HIS A 58 -8.61 5.11 11.54
C HIS A 58 -8.16 5.58 10.16
N LYS A 59 -7.89 6.88 10.03
CA LYS A 59 -7.38 7.51 8.81
C LYS A 59 -6.01 6.98 8.43
N GLN A 60 -5.08 6.82 9.38
CA GLN A 60 -3.77 6.23 9.07
C GLN A 60 -3.88 4.80 8.54
N VAL A 61 -4.76 3.97 9.11
CA VAL A 61 -4.99 2.59 8.63
C VAL A 61 -5.60 2.59 7.23
N PHE A 62 -6.59 3.46 6.98
CA PHE A 62 -7.19 3.62 5.66
C PHE A 62 -6.14 4.00 4.59
N LEU A 63 -5.24 4.94 4.92
CA LEU A 63 -4.19 5.37 3.99
C LEU A 63 -3.12 4.28 3.79
N ASP A 64 -2.74 3.52 4.83
CA ASP A 64 -1.85 2.35 4.70
C ASP A 64 -2.45 1.33 3.70
N LEU A 65 -3.76 1.07 3.82
CA LEU A 65 -4.51 0.19 2.91
C LEU A 65 -4.59 0.73 1.48
N ALA A 66 -4.84 2.02 1.30
CA ALA A 66 -4.95 2.66 -0.01
C ALA A 66 -3.61 2.65 -0.77
N CYS A 67 -2.50 2.85 -0.06
CA CYS A 67 -1.14 2.79 -0.60
C CYS A 67 -0.62 1.35 -0.76
N SER A 68 -1.45 0.32 -0.55
CA SER A 68 -1.07 -1.09 -0.62
C SER A 68 0.10 -1.48 0.29
N LEU A 69 0.30 -0.78 1.40
CA LEU A 69 1.35 -1.06 2.39
C LEU A 69 0.96 -2.22 3.32
N ILE A 70 0.43 -3.29 2.72
CA ILE A 70 0.02 -4.50 3.41
C ILE A 70 0.32 -5.69 2.50
N PRO A 71 0.91 -6.77 3.03
CA PRO A 71 1.27 -8.01 2.30
C PRO A 71 0.09 -8.76 1.66
N GLY A 72 -1.16 -8.38 1.95
CA GLY A 72 -2.35 -8.94 1.36
C GLY A 72 -3.57 -8.91 2.28
N PRO A 73 -4.77 -9.21 1.74
CA PRO A 73 -6.04 -9.11 2.47
C PRO A 73 -6.10 -9.94 3.76
N ALA A 74 -5.45 -11.10 3.77
CA ALA A 74 -5.47 -12.04 4.88
C ALA A 74 -4.74 -11.54 6.14
N TYR A 75 -3.88 -10.52 6.00
CA TYR A 75 -3.06 -10.01 7.11
C TYR A 75 -3.59 -8.71 7.70
N ILE A 76 -4.61 -8.10 7.09
CA ILE A 76 -5.19 -6.82 7.53
C ILE A 76 -5.63 -6.91 9.00
N ARG A 77 -6.39 -7.96 9.35
CA ARG A 77 -6.88 -8.19 10.72
C ARG A 77 -5.78 -8.57 11.73
N LYS A 78 -4.58 -8.96 11.27
CA LYS A 78 -3.41 -9.20 12.14
C LYS A 78 -2.63 -7.92 12.42
N LEU A 79 -2.64 -6.98 11.48
CA LEU A 79 -1.90 -5.73 11.55
C LEU A 79 -2.69 -4.63 12.24
N TYR A 80 -4.03 -4.68 12.17
CA TYR A 80 -4.90 -3.62 12.66
C TYR A 80 -6.00 -4.17 13.57
N PRO A 81 -6.39 -3.41 14.61
CA PRO A 81 -7.53 -3.75 15.45
C PRO A 81 -8.83 -3.94 14.66
N GLU A 82 -9.61 -4.97 14.97
CA GLU A 82 -10.88 -5.26 14.28
C GLU A 82 -11.86 -4.09 14.34
N ILE A 83 -11.88 -3.34 15.44
CA ILE A 83 -12.72 -2.15 15.58
C ILE A 83 -12.43 -1.09 14.50
N ILE A 84 -11.16 -0.92 14.13
CA ILE A 84 -10.78 0.03 13.07
C ILE A 84 -11.29 -0.47 11.71
N ILE A 85 -11.16 -1.77 11.45
CA ILE A 85 -11.63 -2.38 10.20
C ILE A 85 -13.15 -2.27 10.09
N ALA A 86 -13.89 -2.53 11.17
CA ALA A 86 -15.34 -2.39 11.23
C ALA A 86 -15.79 -0.96 10.89
N VAL A 87 -15.19 0.06 11.51
CA VAL A 87 -15.50 1.48 11.24
C VAL A 87 -15.25 1.85 9.76
N LEU A 88 -14.19 1.32 9.15
CA LEU A 88 -13.90 1.56 7.74
C LEU A 88 -14.91 0.88 6.80
N ILE A 89 -15.45 -0.29 7.17
CA ILE A 89 -16.53 -0.96 6.44
C ILE A 89 -17.85 -0.19 6.60
N GLU A 90 -18.20 0.25 7.81
CA GLU A 90 -19.39 1.05 8.09
C GLU A 90 -19.42 2.35 7.27
N LYS A 91 -18.26 2.99 7.11
CA LYS A 91 -18.08 4.18 6.26
C LYS A 91 -17.95 3.87 4.76
N SER A 92 -18.13 2.61 4.36
CA SER A 92 -18.04 2.15 2.97
C SER A 92 -16.69 2.43 2.29
N LEU A 93 -15.62 2.57 3.08
CA LEU A 93 -14.25 2.77 2.60
C LEU A 93 -13.56 1.42 2.34
N LEU A 94 -14.01 0.37 3.02
CA LEU A 94 -13.66 -1.03 2.78
C LEU A 94 -14.93 -1.84 2.59
N PHE A 95 -14.79 -3.04 2.04
CA PHE A 95 -15.85 -4.04 2.00
C PHE A 95 -15.28 -5.44 2.18
N GLU A 96 -16.12 -6.33 2.68
CA GLU A 96 -15.79 -7.76 2.71
C GLU A 96 -16.25 -8.40 1.40
N SER A 97 -15.30 -9.02 0.70
CA SER A 97 -15.59 -9.75 -0.54
C SER A 97 -16.20 -11.14 -0.24
N SER A 98 -16.67 -11.82 -1.29
CA SER A 98 -17.28 -13.16 -1.21
C SER A 98 -16.37 -14.26 -0.66
N PHE A 99 -15.09 -13.97 -0.42
CA PHE A 99 -14.11 -14.89 0.15
C PHE A 99 -13.64 -14.44 1.55
N GLU A 100 -14.45 -13.64 2.26
CA GLU A 100 -14.14 -13.09 3.59
C GLU A 100 -12.84 -12.26 3.62
N ARG A 101 -12.46 -11.72 2.46
CA ARG A 101 -11.28 -10.87 2.29
C ARG A 101 -11.70 -9.42 2.29
N ILE A 102 -11.07 -8.63 3.14
CA ILE A 102 -11.17 -7.18 3.14
C ILE A 102 -10.61 -6.63 1.83
N ALA A 103 -11.38 -5.78 1.16
CA ALA A 103 -11.06 -5.18 -0.12
C ALA A 103 -11.44 -3.68 -0.14
N MET A 104 -10.89 -2.96 -1.12
CA MET A 104 -11.11 -1.54 -1.34
C MET A 104 -11.45 -1.31 -2.81
N HIS A 105 -12.42 -0.46 -3.08
CA HIS A 105 -12.78 -0.09 -4.46
C HIS A 105 -11.72 0.81 -5.09
N ASP A 106 -11.53 0.71 -6.41
CA ASP A 106 -10.48 1.45 -7.13
C ASP A 106 -10.59 2.97 -6.94
N LEU A 107 -11.80 3.53 -7.01
CA LEU A 107 -12.02 4.98 -6.79
C LEU A 107 -11.75 5.40 -5.34
N ILE A 108 -12.05 4.54 -4.37
CA ILE A 108 -11.74 4.79 -2.95
C ILE A 108 -10.23 4.72 -2.73
N ARG A 109 -9.56 3.76 -3.37
CA ARG A 109 -8.10 3.64 -3.36
C ARG A 109 -7.45 4.88 -3.96
N GLU A 110 -7.90 5.32 -5.13
CA GLU A 110 -7.41 6.53 -5.79
C GLU A 110 -7.62 7.77 -4.90
N MET A 111 -8.79 7.89 -4.27
CA MET A 111 -9.06 8.96 -3.32
C MET A 111 -8.09 8.92 -2.13
N GLY A 112 -7.89 7.74 -1.52
CA GLY A 112 -6.96 7.57 -0.41
C GLY A 112 -5.51 7.88 -0.79
N GLN A 113 -5.06 7.45 -1.97
CA GLN A 113 -3.72 7.76 -2.47
C GLN A 113 -3.51 9.27 -2.65
N ARG A 114 -4.49 9.98 -3.23
CA ARG A 114 -4.43 11.45 -3.37
C ARG A 114 -4.37 12.15 -2.01
N VAL A 115 -5.15 11.67 -1.03
CA VAL A 115 -5.10 12.21 0.34
C VAL A 115 -3.74 11.95 0.99
N ALA A 116 -3.17 10.75 0.82
CA ALA A 116 -1.86 10.42 1.35
C ALA A 116 -0.76 11.34 0.78
N LEU A 117 -0.77 11.58 -0.53
CA LEU A 117 0.18 12.49 -1.20
C LEU A 117 0.05 13.94 -0.71
N GLN A 118 -1.19 14.43 -0.52
CA GLN A 118 -1.45 15.82 -0.14
C GLN A 118 -1.16 16.12 1.33
N GLN A 119 -1.59 15.25 2.25
CA GLN A 119 -1.54 15.54 3.70
C GLN A 119 -0.33 14.92 4.39
N TYR A 120 0.21 13.82 3.85
CA TYR A 120 1.27 13.05 4.48
C TYR A 120 2.38 12.73 3.48
N PRO A 121 2.95 13.76 2.83
CA PRO A 121 3.99 13.57 1.84
C PRO A 121 5.14 12.78 2.46
N ARG A 122 5.67 11.82 1.70
CA ARG A 122 6.82 10.97 2.09
C ARG A 122 6.63 10.06 3.32
N LYS A 123 5.46 10.03 3.98
CA LYS A 123 5.21 9.02 5.03
C LYS A 123 5.08 7.60 4.46
N ARG A 124 4.54 7.50 3.25
CA ARG A 124 4.23 6.26 2.55
C ARG A 124 4.87 6.37 1.17
N ILE A 125 5.71 5.42 0.81
CA ILE A 125 6.42 5.41 -0.47
C ILE A 125 5.95 4.20 -1.24
N TRP A 126 5.28 4.43 -2.37
CA TRP A 126 4.78 3.36 -3.25
C TRP A 126 4.84 3.73 -4.74
N LEU A 127 5.16 4.99 -5.05
CA LEU A 127 5.38 5.47 -6.41
C LEU A 127 6.82 5.21 -6.80
N HIS A 128 7.03 4.83 -8.06
CA HIS A 128 8.35 4.52 -8.58
C HIS A 128 9.32 5.71 -8.47
N GLU A 129 8.80 6.90 -8.77
CA GLU A 129 9.53 8.18 -8.78
C GLU A 129 10.13 8.51 -7.40
N ASP A 130 9.41 8.22 -6.32
CA ASP A 130 9.85 8.54 -4.95
C ASP A 130 10.83 7.51 -4.37
N ILE A 131 10.95 6.32 -4.97
CA ILE A 131 11.74 5.23 -4.39
C ILE A 131 13.23 5.46 -4.52
N ALA A 132 13.68 5.96 -5.67
CA ALA A 132 15.08 6.26 -5.88
C ALA A 132 15.55 7.28 -4.84
N ASP A 133 14.88 8.44 -4.76
CA ASP A 133 15.19 9.52 -3.81
C ASP A 133 15.28 9.03 -2.36
N VAL A 134 14.35 8.17 -1.94
CA VAL A 134 14.31 7.66 -0.56
C VAL A 134 15.38 6.62 -0.27
N LEU A 135 15.69 5.74 -1.24
CA LEU A 135 16.59 4.60 -1.01
C LEU A 135 18.06 4.88 -1.36
N THR A 136 18.35 5.90 -2.17
CA THR A 136 19.71 6.28 -2.57
C THR A 136 20.20 7.53 -1.83
N GLU A 137 19.40 8.60 -1.81
CA GLU A 137 19.84 9.91 -1.31
C GLU A 137 19.66 10.09 0.20
N ASN A 138 18.85 9.22 0.84
CA ASN A 138 18.51 9.31 2.27
C ASN A 138 17.87 10.64 2.70
N THR A 139 17.24 11.37 1.77
CA THR A 139 16.67 12.70 2.05
C THR A 139 15.26 12.60 2.65
N GLY A 140 15.09 13.05 3.91
CA GLY A 140 13.78 13.11 4.58
C GLY A 140 13.22 11.76 5.01
N VAL A 141 14.10 10.78 5.23
CA VAL A 141 13.75 9.39 5.56
C VAL A 141 13.23 9.20 6.98
N GLU A 142 13.38 10.20 7.85
CA GLU A 142 12.93 10.17 9.25
C GLU A 142 11.40 10.14 9.40
N ALA A 143 10.68 10.66 8.39
CA ALA A 143 9.23 10.68 8.34
C ALA A 143 8.63 9.42 7.72
N VAL A 144 9.45 8.60 7.03
CA VAL A 144 8.99 7.42 6.30
C VAL A 144 8.51 6.35 7.28
N GLU A 145 7.26 5.92 7.09
CA GLU A 145 6.61 4.88 7.88
C GLU A 145 6.35 3.60 7.07
N GLY A 146 6.23 3.69 5.75
CA GLY A 146 5.96 2.54 4.90
C GLY A 146 6.60 2.67 3.52
N ILE A 147 7.18 1.56 3.04
CA ILE A 147 7.76 1.45 1.70
C ILE A 147 7.20 0.20 1.02
N LEU A 148 6.62 0.38 -0.17
CA LEU A 148 6.24 -0.67 -1.11
C LEU A 148 7.05 -0.47 -2.39
N ILE A 149 7.80 -1.48 -2.80
CA ILE A 149 8.46 -1.50 -4.11
C ILE A 149 7.42 -1.93 -5.16
N PRO A 150 7.01 -1.03 -6.09
CA PRO A 150 5.94 -1.29 -7.03
C PRO A 150 6.40 -2.18 -8.17
N LEU A 151 5.43 -2.91 -8.75
CA LEU A 151 5.62 -3.61 -10.01
C LEU A 151 5.87 -2.57 -11.10
N LYS A 152 6.79 -2.88 -12.00
CA LYS A 152 6.98 -2.17 -13.26
C LYS A 152 6.00 -2.68 -14.31
N SER A 153 5.52 -1.76 -15.13
CA SER A 153 4.77 -2.07 -16.35
C SER A 153 5.70 -2.42 -17.53
N ASP A 154 6.94 -1.93 -17.51
CA ASP A 154 7.81 -1.88 -18.69
C ASP A 154 9.07 -2.75 -18.51
N ALA A 155 9.64 -3.21 -19.63
CA ALA A 155 10.72 -4.19 -19.68
C ALA A 155 12.13 -3.62 -19.43
N GLU A 156 12.27 -2.33 -19.14
CA GLU A 156 13.55 -1.72 -18.81
C GLU A 156 13.92 -2.01 -17.35
N GLU A 157 15.12 -2.55 -17.13
CA GLU A 157 15.69 -2.79 -15.80
C GLU A 157 16.01 -1.45 -15.12
N ASP A 158 15.19 -1.02 -14.15
CA ASP A 158 15.66 0.02 -13.21
C ASP A 158 16.24 -0.70 -12.01
N THR A 159 17.53 -0.49 -11.84
CA THR A 159 18.28 -0.93 -10.68
C THR A 159 18.43 0.26 -9.75
N VAL A 160 17.93 0.11 -8.52
CA VAL A 160 18.19 1.06 -7.44
C VAL A 160 19.27 0.48 -6.54
N HIS A 161 20.39 1.21 -6.48
CA HIS A 161 21.51 0.88 -5.64
C HIS A 161 21.25 1.38 -4.23
N LEU A 162 21.05 0.44 -3.30
CA LEU A 162 20.81 0.78 -1.91
C LEU A 162 22.06 1.38 -1.29
N SER A 163 21.88 2.51 -0.59
CA SER A 163 22.91 3.02 0.31
C SER A 163 23.15 2.02 1.45
N ASN A 164 24.42 1.84 1.86
CA ASN A 164 24.77 0.97 2.98
C ASN A 164 24.09 1.36 4.30
N GLU A 165 23.68 2.63 4.42
CA GLU A 165 23.05 3.20 5.61
C GLU A 165 21.56 3.54 5.39
N VAL A 166 20.95 3.02 4.31
CA VAL A 166 19.59 3.39 3.87
C VAL A 166 18.56 3.32 4.98
N PHE A 167 18.60 2.25 5.78
CA PHE A 167 17.65 2.03 6.87
C PHE A 167 18.06 2.67 8.20
N ARG A 168 19.27 3.19 8.34
CA ARG A 168 19.82 3.66 9.62
C ARG A 168 19.01 4.81 10.22
N HIS A 169 18.50 5.68 9.36
CA HIS A 169 17.78 6.90 9.75
C HIS A 169 16.24 6.76 9.67
N MET A 170 15.74 5.66 9.12
CA MET A 170 14.31 5.35 8.96
C MET A 170 13.66 4.83 10.27
N LYS A 171 13.82 5.59 11.36
CA LYS A 171 13.41 5.17 12.73
C LYS A 171 11.90 4.96 12.91
N ARG A 172 11.09 5.43 11.97
CA ARG A 172 9.63 5.30 11.97
C ARG A 172 9.11 4.25 10.99
N LEU A 173 9.98 3.59 10.22
CA LEU A 173 9.57 2.61 9.22
C LEU A 173 8.93 1.40 9.91
N ARG A 174 7.63 1.22 9.67
CA ARG A 174 6.79 0.14 10.20
C ARG A 174 6.63 -0.98 9.18
N VAL A 175 6.55 -0.65 7.90
CA VAL A 175 6.28 -1.62 6.84
C VAL A 175 7.28 -1.46 5.71
N PHE A 176 7.96 -2.56 5.36
CA PHE A 176 8.75 -2.65 4.13
C PHE A 176 8.26 -3.85 3.32
N ILE A 177 7.93 -3.62 2.04
CA ILE A 177 7.43 -4.64 1.13
C ILE A 177 8.16 -4.53 -0.21
N LYS A 178 8.98 -5.52 -0.52
CA LYS A 178 9.50 -5.83 -1.84
C LYS A 178 9.00 -7.23 -2.24
N PRO A 179 7.92 -7.32 -3.03
CA PRO A 179 7.29 -8.60 -3.29
C PRO A 179 8.12 -9.48 -4.23
N TYR A 180 7.76 -10.76 -4.30
CA TYR A 180 8.31 -11.71 -5.26
C TYR A 180 7.61 -11.56 -6.62
N HIS A 181 8.31 -11.03 -7.62
CA HIS A 181 7.93 -11.05 -9.03
C HIS A 181 9.13 -10.68 -9.89
N MET A 182 9.12 -11.13 -11.15
CA MET A 182 10.19 -10.85 -12.13
C MET A 182 10.19 -9.42 -12.67
N ASN A 183 9.15 -8.63 -12.36
CA ASN A 183 8.94 -7.29 -12.93
C ASN A 183 8.92 -6.23 -11.83
N PHE A 184 9.68 -6.43 -10.74
CA PHE A 184 9.88 -5.38 -9.74
C PHE A 184 11.18 -4.65 -10.01
N MET A 185 11.28 -3.42 -9.51
CA MET A 185 12.55 -2.72 -9.40
C MET A 185 13.59 -3.60 -8.68
N HIS A 186 14.78 -3.70 -9.27
CA HIS A 186 15.89 -4.44 -8.70
C HIS A 186 16.54 -3.59 -7.62
N LEU A 187 16.48 -4.05 -6.37
CA LEU A 187 17.24 -3.43 -5.28
C LEU A 187 18.59 -4.13 -5.18
N CYS A 188 19.65 -3.44 -5.58
CA CYS A 188 21.00 -3.94 -5.53
C CYS A 188 21.72 -3.36 -4.30
N ALA A 189 22.21 -4.24 -3.45
CA ALA A 189 23.06 -3.86 -2.33
C ALA A 189 24.49 -4.34 -2.63
N HIS A 190 25.45 -3.43 -2.60
CA HIS A 190 26.87 -3.78 -2.78
C HIS A 190 27.49 -4.37 -1.52
N GLU A 191 26.93 -4.05 -0.36
CA GLU A 191 27.33 -4.58 0.93
C GLU A 191 26.14 -5.27 1.63
N PRO A 192 26.41 -6.14 2.62
CA PRO A 192 25.38 -6.67 3.48
C PRO A 192 24.61 -5.54 4.19
N ILE A 193 23.30 -5.73 4.33
CA ILE A 193 22.44 -4.86 5.11
C ILE A 193 22.82 -4.99 6.58
N ASN A 194 23.45 -3.93 7.10
CA ASN A 194 23.96 -3.88 8.47
C ASN A 194 22.98 -3.22 9.45
N PHE A 195 21.93 -2.56 8.95
CA PHE A 195 20.93 -1.88 9.77
C PHE A 195 19.52 -2.16 9.26
N LEU A 196 18.60 -2.42 10.20
CA LEU A 196 17.16 -2.47 9.98
C LEU A 196 16.47 -1.78 11.17
N PRO A 197 15.38 -1.03 10.95
CA PRO A 197 14.77 -0.25 12.02
C PRO A 197 13.88 -1.13 12.90
N ASN A 198 14.06 -1.06 14.21
CA ASN A 198 13.28 -1.84 15.20
C ASN A 198 11.80 -1.40 15.29
N SER A 199 11.40 -0.34 14.60
CA SER A 199 10.00 0.07 14.43
C SER A 199 9.21 -0.85 13.49
N LEU A 200 9.87 -1.71 12.72
CA LEU A 200 9.22 -2.61 11.77
C LEU A 200 8.19 -3.50 12.48
N CYS A 201 6.96 -3.47 12.00
CA CYS A 201 5.92 -4.44 12.31
C CYS A 201 5.72 -5.46 11.18
N TRP A 202 6.09 -5.12 9.94
CA TRP A 202 6.03 -6.02 8.80
C TRP A 202 7.24 -5.86 7.89
N PHE A 203 7.90 -6.98 7.57
CA PHE A 203 9.04 -7.02 6.65
C PHE A 203 8.84 -8.12 5.62
N ASP A 204 8.51 -7.73 4.38
CA ASP A 204 8.50 -8.60 3.21
C ASP A 204 9.59 -8.13 2.26
N TRP A 205 10.67 -8.88 2.13
CA TRP A 205 11.75 -8.55 1.21
C TRP A 205 12.17 -9.79 0.44
N SER A 206 11.53 -10.00 -0.70
CA SER A 206 11.90 -11.07 -1.63
C SER A 206 13.26 -10.74 -2.29
N TYR A 207 14.13 -11.75 -2.37
CA TYR A 207 15.53 -11.61 -2.77
C TYR A 207 16.35 -10.73 -1.81
N TYR A 208 16.08 -10.82 -0.50
CA TYR A 208 16.88 -10.12 0.50
C TYR A 208 18.38 -10.48 0.34
N PRO A 209 19.26 -9.46 0.21
CA PRO A 209 20.62 -9.65 -0.31
C PRO A 209 21.62 -10.21 0.71
N SER A 210 21.28 -10.23 2.00
CA SER A 210 22.23 -10.60 3.06
C SER A 210 21.99 -12.01 3.61
N ALA A 211 23.08 -12.65 4.03
CA ALA A 211 23.06 -14.00 4.59
C ALA A 211 22.39 -14.11 5.98
N SER A 212 22.13 -12.99 6.65
CA SER A 212 21.48 -12.92 7.95
C SER A 212 20.84 -11.54 8.17
N LEU A 213 19.93 -11.43 9.14
CA LEU A 213 19.47 -10.13 9.63
C LEU A 213 20.57 -9.43 10.46
N PRO A 214 20.54 -8.09 10.58
CA PRO A 214 21.44 -7.35 11.45
C PRO A 214 21.41 -7.85 12.89
N LYS A 215 22.56 -7.85 13.56
CA LYS A 215 22.69 -8.34 14.94
C LYS A 215 21.81 -7.57 15.93
N ASP A 216 21.72 -6.25 15.74
CA ASP A 216 20.98 -5.34 16.62
C ASP A 216 19.49 -5.21 16.25
N PHE A 217 19.05 -5.91 15.21
CA PHE A 217 17.65 -5.96 14.84
C PHE A 217 16.88 -6.83 15.85
N LYS A 218 16.06 -6.16 16.65
CA LYS A 218 15.21 -6.67 17.73
C LYS A 218 13.88 -5.92 17.69
N PRO A 219 13.03 -6.12 16.67
CA PRO A 219 11.80 -5.38 16.49
C PRO A 219 10.68 -5.94 17.40
N PRO A 220 10.29 -5.25 18.49
CA PRO A 220 9.31 -5.79 19.45
C PRO A 220 7.89 -5.90 18.88
N LYS A 221 7.60 -5.21 17.77
CA LYS A 221 6.28 -5.16 17.13
C LYS A 221 6.19 -6.00 15.85
N LEU A 222 7.22 -6.78 15.52
CA LEU A 222 7.25 -7.56 14.28
C LEU A 222 6.21 -8.68 14.31
N VAL A 223 5.21 -8.59 13.45
CA VAL A 223 4.15 -9.60 13.29
C VAL A 223 4.28 -10.41 11.99
N GLY A 224 5.11 -9.95 11.05
CA GLY A 224 5.34 -10.65 9.79
C GLY A 224 6.75 -10.48 9.26
N LEU A 225 7.33 -11.61 8.85
CA LEU A 225 8.64 -11.70 8.24
C LEU A 225 8.58 -12.65 7.03
N ILE A 226 8.75 -12.10 5.83
CA ILE A 226 8.75 -12.84 4.56
C ILE A 226 10.03 -12.50 3.80
N MET A 227 10.82 -13.50 3.45
CA MET A 227 12.11 -13.31 2.73
C MET A 227 12.28 -14.39 1.66
N ARG A 228 11.33 -14.45 0.71
CA ARG A 228 11.33 -15.47 -0.35
C ARG A 228 12.56 -15.31 -1.25
N CYS A 229 13.16 -16.44 -1.66
CA CYS A 229 14.32 -16.45 -2.55
C CYS A 229 15.48 -15.55 -2.07
N SER A 230 15.63 -15.42 -0.75
CA SER A 230 16.70 -14.63 -0.14
C SER A 230 18.00 -15.43 -0.03
N TYR A 231 19.10 -14.71 0.18
CA TYR A 231 20.41 -15.31 0.48
C TYR A 231 20.57 -15.71 1.96
N VAL A 232 19.50 -15.61 2.77
CA VAL A 232 19.57 -15.88 4.21
C VAL A 232 19.92 -17.34 4.46
N VAL A 233 21.06 -17.56 5.12
CA VAL A 233 21.52 -18.88 5.58
C VAL A 233 21.16 -19.07 7.05
N ASN A 234 21.32 -18.02 7.86
CA ASN A 234 20.97 -18.02 9.28
C ASN A 234 20.17 -16.76 9.59
N LEU A 235 19.09 -16.88 10.37
CA LEU A 235 18.25 -15.72 10.69
C LEU A 235 19.04 -14.64 11.46
N TRP A 236 19.97 -15.05 12.33
CA TRP A 236 20.81 -14.17 13.14
C TRP A 236 22.26 -14.65 13.12
N LYS A 237 23.23 -13.72 13.23
CA LYS A 237 24.63 -14.08 13.50
C LYS A 237 24.80 -14.42 14.99
N GLY A 238 24.97 -15.71 15.30
CA GLY A 238 25.17 -16.24 16.66
C GLY A 238 23.87 -16.73 17.34
N SER A 239 24.00 -17.25 18.56
CA SER A 239 22.85 -17.72 19.35
C SER A 239 22.04 -16.54 19.89
N LYS A 240 20.72 -16.54 19.66
CA LYS A 240 19.77 -15.74 20.44
C LYS A 240 19.11 -16.66 21.46
N VAL A 241 19.34 -16.37 22.74
CA VAL A 241 18.60 -16.91 23.89
C VAL A 241 17.46 -15.93 24.19
#